data_AF-A0A3D3PCX3-F1
#
_entry.id   AF-A0A3D3PCX3-F1
#
_cell.length_a   1.000
_cell.length_b   1.000
_cell.length_c   1.000
_cell.angle_alpha   90.00
_cell.angle_beta   90.00
_cell.angle_gamma   90.00
#
_symmetry.space_group_name_H-M   'P 1'
#
loop_
_entity.id
_entity.type
_entity.pdbx_description
1 polymer ?
#
loop_
_entity_poly.entity_id
_entity_poly.type
_entity_poly.pdbx_seq_one_letter_code
_entity_poly.pdbx_strand_id
1 'polypeptide(L)'
;MNRLHHLKKTLITNILANSDYHDVEFVLMDYNSSDGLSDFIKTNLQEYLNNGKLIYYKTNTPDYFNRSHSRNLVFRLASGDLICNIDADNFTGSGFAAYLNWEFQKKGSRFLTAIGSEKASQDVLGRICVRADHFYELTGYDELMSWYGFEDHDFANRLELNAVKRIPIPRDYLTAITHEQTERLLNERISADLLALYVNYLTPASTDFLFLFKDGICRKGILVNNDSFDYTSPFTQLKRSQLKYEYSIYEDAWIAGIWNGDEQRIEIRINANSSDTLIWDKKKNCFVLQSNHSRKQFYRLTDLSLIEEAIMFFSQVSNRLVMSGNKLAGKIAVNDGFGRDTVYKNFNDNNPIVI
;
A
#
# COMPACT_ATOMS: atom_id res chain seq x y z
N MET A 1 11.61 -4.16 1.55
CA MET A 1 12.06 -4.22 2.94
C MET A 1 11.88 -5.65 3.47
N ASN A 2 12.93 -6.28 3.97
CA ASN A 2 12.90 -7.55 4.74
C ASN A 2 12.26 -8.76 4.03
N ARG A 3 12.55 -8.97 2.74
CA ARG A 3 12.03 -10.09 1.93
C ARG A 3 13.14 -10.90 1.24
N LEU A 4 14.32 -10.99 1.85
CA LEU A 4 15.46 -11.75 1.30
C LEU A 4 15.10 -13.19 0.99
N HIS A 5 14.30 -13.85 1.83
CA HIS A 5 13.91 -15.24 1.62
C HIS A 5 13.07 -15.44 0.34
N HIS A 6 12.31 -14.43 -0.09
CA HIS A 6 11.62 -14.41 -1.38
C HIS A 6 12.60 -14.10 -2.53
N LEU A 7 13.42 -13.07 -2.39
CA LEU A 7 14.39 -12.67 -3.41
C LEU A 7 15.39 -13.78 -3.78
N LYS A 8 15.79 -14.61 -2.79
CA LYS A 8 16.61 -15.81 -3.03
C LYS A 8 16.00 -16.79 -4.04
N LYS A 9 14.68 -16.82 -4.14
CA LYS A 9 13.94 -17.70 -5.06
C LYS A 9 13.60 -16.99 -6.37
N THR A 10 13.25 -15.70 -6.32
CA THR A 10 12.66 -15.00 -7.46
C THR A 10 13.68 -14.26 -8.32
N LEU A 11 14.67 -13.58 -7.73
CA LEU A 11 15.52 -12.62 -8.45
C LEU A 11 16.36 -13.30 -9.54
N ILE A 12 17.13 -14.33 -9.17
CA ILE A 12 17.97 -15.07 -10.13
C ILE A 12 17.07 -15.75 -11.18
N THR A 13 15.97 -16.37 -10.73
CA THR A 13 15.00 -17.03 -11.63
C THR A 13 14.45 -16.04 -12.66
N ASN A 14 14.11 -14.83 -12.26
CA ASN A 14 13.58 -13.79 -13.14
C ASN A 14 14.64 -13.28 -14.13
N ILE A 15 15.88 -13.10 -13.69
CA ILE A 15 17.00 -12.73 -14.57
C ILE A 15 17.20 -13.79 -15.65
N LEU A 16 17.29 -15.06 -15.25
CA LEU A 16 17.50 -16.17 -16.19
C LEU A 16 16.32 -16.36 -17.15
N ALA A 17 15.09 -16.22 -16.65
CA ALA A 17 13.87 -16.34 -17.45
C ALA A 17 13.74 -15.28 -18.56
N ASN A 18 14.50 -14.18 -18.48
CA ASN A 18 14.49 -13.10 -19.47
C ASN A 18 15.87 -12.88 -20.09
N SER A 19 16.76 -13.88 -20.02
CA SER A 19 18.12 -13.81 -20.58
C SER A 19 18.15 -13.76 -22.11
N ASP A 20 17.05 -14.14 -22.77
CA ASP A 20 16.85 -14.07 -24.22
C ASP A 20 16.62 -12.64 -24.74
N TYR A 21 16.29 -11.70 -23.85
CA TYR A 21 16.13 -10.29 -24.19
C TYR A 21 17.32 -9.47 -23.68
N HIS A 22 18.09 -8.87 -24.60
CA HIS A 22 19.31 -8.16 -24.24
C HIS A 22 19.03 -6.83 -23.52
N ASP A 23 17.99 -6.10 -23.91
CA ASP A 23 17.73 -4.73 -23.46
C ASP A 23 16.83 -4.69 -22.21
N VAL A 24 17.20 -5.48 -21.19
CA VAL A 24 16.55 -5.51 -19.88
C VAL A 24 17.58 -5.35 -18.76
N GLU A 25 17.21 -4.56 -17.77
CA GLU A 25 17.85 -4.42 -16.48
C GLU A 25 16.87 -4.77 -15.35
N PHE A 26 17.39 -5.33 -14.26
CA PHE A 26 16.65 -5.55 -13.03
C PHE A 26 17.13 -4.53 -12.00
N VAL A 27 16.26 -3.59 -11.63
CA VAL A 27 16.57 -2.58 -10.61
C VAL A 27 16.00 -3.03 -9.27
N LEU A 28 16.88 -3.42 -8.35
CA LEU A 28 16.51 -3.85 -7.01
C LEU A 28 16.66 -2.70 -6.02
N MET A 29 15.56 -2.32 -5.38
CA MET A 29 15.53 -1.37 -4.26
C MET A 29 15.56 -2.10 -2.91
N ASP A 30 16.69 -2.04 -2.21
CA ASP A 30 16.76 -2.31 -0.78
C ASP A 30 16.23 -1.10 0.00
N TYR A 31 14.95 -1.19 0.32
CA TYR A 31 14.21 -0.18 1.09
C TYR A 31 14.47 -0.35 2.59
N ASN A 32 15.72 -0.10 3.01
CA ASN A 32 16.22 -0.19 4.38
C ASN A 32 16.01 -1.56 5.07
N SER A 33 16.36 -2.67 4.39
CA SER A 33 16.23 -4.01 4.98
C SER A 33 17.33 -4.31 6.00
N SER A 34 16.98 -5.10 7.02
CA SER A 34 17.86 -5.57 8.08
C SER A 34 18.06 -7.09 8.10
N ASP A 35 17.51 -7.79 7.09
CA ASP A 35 17.51 -9.26 6.98
C ASP A 35 18.76 -9.85 6.27
N GLY A 36 19.81 -9.04 6.08
CA GLY A 36 21.05 -9.45 5.41
C GLY A 36 20.98 -9.37 3.88
N LEU A 37 19.98 -8.68 3.30
CA LEU A 37 19.85 -8.54 1.85
C LEU A 37 21.12 -8.00 1.17
N SER A 38 21.69 -6.91 1.68
CA SER A 38 22.90 -6.29 1.13
C SER A 38 24.06 -7.28 1.00
N ASP A 39 24.33 -8.06 2.05
CA ASP A 39 25.42 -9.05 2.06
C ASP A 39 25.16 -10.18 1.08
N PHE A 40 23.90 -10.62 0.97
CA PHE A 40 23.52 -11.65 0.01
C PHE A 40 23.76 -11.18 -1.43
N ILE A 41 23.31 -9.97 -1.79
CA ILE A 41 23.48 -9.43 -3.15
C ILE A 41 24.98 -9.29 -3.47
N LYS A 42 25.77 -8.71 -2.55
CA LYS A 42 27.21 -8.50 -2.72
C LYS A 42 27.97 -9.81 -2.93
N THR A 43 27.60 -10.84 -2.18
CA THR A 43 28.32 -12.14 -2.20
C THR A 43 27.91 -13.01 -3.39
N ASN A 44 26.64 -12.98 -3.80
CA ASN A 44 26.10 -13.99 -4.72
C ASN A 44 25.78 -13.47 -6.12
N LEU A 45 25.64 -12.16 -6.33
CA LEU A 45 25.13 -11.59 -7.59
C LEU A 45 26.12 -10.63 -8.27
N GLN A 46 27.40 -10.70 -7.91
CA GLN A 46 28.43 -9.82 -8.46
C GLN A 46 28.54 -9.91 -9.99
N GLU A 47 28.34 -11.10 -10.58
CA GLU A 47 28.32 -11.29 -12.02
C GLU A 47 27.26 -10.39 -12.70
N TYR A 48 26.03 -10.40 -12.18
CA TYR A 48 24.92 -9.60 -12.72
C TYR A 48 25.08 -8.10 -12.45
N LEU A 49 25.73 -7.73 -11.35
CA LEU A 49 26.09 -6.33 -11.08
C LEU A 49 27.14 -5.83 -12.08
N ASN A 50 28.15 -6.66 -12.37
CA ASN A 50 29.26 -6.30 -13.25
C ASN A 50 28.85 -6.15 -14.71
N ASN A 51 27.91 -6.99 -15.18
CA ASN A 51 27.41 -6.93 -16.55
C ASN A 51 26.20 -6.00 -16.73
N GLY A 52 25.78 -5.30 -15.67
CA GLY A 52 24.68 -4.34 -15.70
C GLY A 52 23.27 -4.96 -15.75
N LYS A 53 23.14 -6.29 -15.69
CA LYS A 53 21.82 -6.96 -15.66
C LYS A 53 21.08 -6.72 -14.35
N LEU A 54 21.80 -6.58 -13.25
CA LEU A 54 21.27 -6.19 -11.96
C LEU A 54 21.84 -4.83 -11.57
N ILE A 55 20.98 -3.93 -11.13
CA ILE A 55 21.36 -2.68 -10.49
C ILE A 55 20.78 -2.68 -9.10
N TYR A 56 21.64 -2.51 -8.11
CA TYR A 56 21.26 -2.49 -6.71
C TYR A 56 21.26 -1.05 -6.19
N TYR A 57 20.15 -0.65 -5.58
CA TYR A 57 20.03 0.60 -4.84
C TYR A 57 19.64 0.30 -3.39
N LYS A 58 20.16 1.11 -2.47
CA LYS A 58 19.77 1.07 -1.06
C LYS A 58 19.41 2.45 -0.55
N THR A 59 18.34 2.55 0.23
CA THR A 59 18.06 3.70 1.12
C THR A 59 18.18 3.25 2.58
N ASN A 60 18.54 4.18 3.46
CA ASN A 60 18.59 3.97 4.92
C ASN A 60 17.54 4.83 5.66
N THR A 61 16.67 5.54 4.93
CA THR A 61 15.75 6.55 5.50
C THR A 61 14.46 5.95 6.08
N PRO A 62 13.74 5.05 5.39
CA PRO A 62 12.42 4.61 5.86
C PRO A 62 12.49 3.59 7.00
N ASP A 63 11.78 3.84 8.10
CA ASP A 63 11.60 2.86 9.20
C ASP A 63 10.54 1.80 8.89
N TYR A 64 9.58 2.15 8.03
CA TYR A 64 8.45 1.31 7.65
C TYR A 64 8.32 1.25 6.13
N PHE A 65 7.71 0.18 5.64
CA PHE A 65 7.46 0.02 4.21
C PHE A 65 6.35 0.97 3.74
N ASN A 66 6.63 1.74 2.68
CA ASN A 66 5.65 2.57 1.98
C ASN A 66 5.63 2.17 0.51
N ARG A 67 4.53 1.57 0.05
CA ARG A 67 4.43 1.02 -1.31
C ARG A 67 4.52 2.10 -2.39
N SER A 68 3.75 3.19 -2.27
CA SER A 68 3.79 4.28 -3.24
C SER A 68 5.19 4.90 -3.36
N HIS A 69 5.81 5.24 -2.23
CA HIS A 69 7.15 5.85 -2.23
C HIS A 69 8.23 4.90 -2.74
N SER A 70 8.26 3.66 -2.26
CA SER A 70 9.27 2.68 -2.71
C SER A 70 9.20 2.40 -4.21
N ARG A 71 7.99 2.30 -4.77
CA ARG A 71 7.76 2.13 -6.22
C ARG A 71 8.15 3.38 -6.99
N ASN A 72 7.80 4.57 -6.51
CA ASN A 72 8.21 5.82 -7.11
C ASN A 72 9.73 5.94 -7.17
N LEU A 73 10.41 5.65 -6.07
CA LEU A 73 11.85 5.74 -5.95
C LEU A 73 12.53 4.78 -6.92
N VAL A 74 12.14 3.50 -6.97
CA VAL A 74 12.77 2.52 -7.87
C VAL A 74 12.48 2.80 -9.34
N PHE A 75 11.27 3.26 -9.68
CA PHE A 75 10.93 3.63 -11.06
C PHE A 75 11.72 4.84 -11.55
N ARG A 76 11.98 5.83 -10.69
CA ARG A 76 12.83 6.99 -11.02
C ARG A 76 14.31 6.62 -11.22
N LEU A 77 14.75 5.48 -10.70
CA LEU A 77 16.11 4.98 -10.83
C LEU A 77 16.31 4.06 -12.04
N ALA A 78 15.22 3.61 -12.67
CA ALA A 78 15.27 2.83 -13.90
C ALA A 78 15.63 3.71 -15.10
N SER A 79 16.36 3.13 -16.06
CA SER A 79 16.82 3.79 -17.29
C SER A 79 16.01 3.41 -18.53
N GLY A 80 15.21 2.35 -18.46
CA GLY A 80 14.42 1.85 -19.58
C GLY A 80 13.25 2.76 -19.98
N ASP A 81 12.93 2.75 -21.27
CA ASP A 81 11.73 3.41 -21.81
C ASP A 81 10.42 2.77 -21.30
N LEU A 82 10.51 1.49 -20.93
CA LEU A 82 9.45 0.72 -20.30
C LEU A 82 9.88 0.38 -18.87
N ILE A 83 9.02 0.67 -17.91
CA ILE A 83 9.21 0.34 -16.50
C ILE A 83 8.12 -0.63 -16.06
N CYS A 84 8.48 -1.61 -15.23
CA CYS A 84 7.53 -2.57 -14.70
C CYS A 84 7.80 -2.86 -13.22
N ASN A 85 6.74 -2.81 -12.40
CA ASN A 85 6.83 -3.17 -10.98
C ASN A 85 6.79 -4.69 -10.81
N ILE A 86 7.69 -5.22 -10.00
CA ILE A 86 7.77 -6.64 -9.64
C ILE A 86 8.03 -6.70 -8.14
N ASP A 87 7.10 -7.30 -7.40
CA ASP A 87 7.25 -7.49 -5.95
C ASP A 87 8.29 -8.60 -5.65
N ALA A 88 8.81 -8.67 -4.42
CA ALA A 88 9.93 -9.56 -4.09
C ALA A 88 9.61 -11.06 -4.21
N ASP A 89 8.34 -11.44 -4.09
CA ASP A 89 7.78 -12.80 -4.18
C ASP A 89 7.26 -13.16 -5.57
N ASN A 90 7.43 -12.28 -6.54
CA ASN A 90 6.81 -12.38 -7.85
C ASN A 90 7.77 -13.00 -8.87
N PHE A 91 7.29 -13.98 -9.64
CA PHE A 91 7.97 -14.50 -10.83
C PHE A 91 7.46 -13.81 -12.09
N THR A 92 8.38 -13.47 -12.99
CA THR A 92 8.09 -12.83 -14.28
C THR A 92 7.61 -13.81 -15.33
N GLY A 93 8.12 -15.05 -15.31
CA GLY A 93 7.89 -16.04 -16.37
C GLY A 93 8.89 -15.88 -17.53
N SER A 94 9.01 -16.91 -18.37
CA SER A 94 9.97 -16.94 -19.47
C SER A 94 9.62 -15.94 -20.59
N GLY A 95 10.57 -15.12 -21.01
CA GLY A 95 10.41 -14.19 -22.14
C GLY A 95 9.45 -13.01 -21.87
N PHE A 96 9.18 -12.69 -20.61
CA PHE A 96 8.28 -11.59 -20.23
C PHE A 96 8.77 -10.24 -20.76
N ALA A 97 10.07 -9.95 -20.68
CA ALA A 97 10.64 -8.70 -21.19
C ALA A 97 10.44 -8.55 -22.71
N ALA A 98 10.68 -9.63 -23.47
CA ALA A 98 10.42 -9.66 -24.91
C ALA A 98 8.94 -9.46 -25.23
N TYR A 99 8.04 -10.08 -24.45
CA TYR A 99 6.60 -9.90 -24.55
C TYR A 99 6.17 -8.44 -24.31
N LEU A 100 6.70 -7.81 -23.25
CA LEU A 100 6.42 -6.39 -22.97
C LEU A 100 6.83 -5.52 -24.16
N ASN A 101 8.07 -5.65 -24.63
CA ASN A 101 8.52 -4.86 -25.78
C ASN A 101 7.58 -5.06 -26.97
N TRP A 102 7.25 -6.30 -27.34
CA TRP A 102 6.31 -6.60 -28.42
C TRP A 102 4.93 -5.94 -28.24
N GLU A 103 4.36 -5.96 -27.03
CA GLU A 103 3.08 -5.31 -26.75
C GLU A 103 3.13 -3.80 -26.91
N PHE A 104 4.21 -3.15 -26.46
CA PHE A 104 4.39 -1.70 -26.54
C PHE A 104 4.76 -1.20 -27.95
N GLN A 105 5.15 -2.08 -28.88
CA GLN A 105 5.32 -1.73 -30.31
C GLN A 105 3.99 -1.61 -31.06
N LYS A 106 2.90 -2.16 -30.52
CA LYS A 106 1.58 -2.07 -31.16
C LYS A 106 1.02 -0.65 -31.05
N LYS A 107 0.24 -0.22 -32.05
CA LYS A 107 -0.30 1.15 -32.16
C LYS A 107 -1.15 1.59 -30.95
N GLY A 108 -0.92 2.81 -30.46
CA GLY A 108 -1.73 3.47 -29.42
C GLY A 108 -1.17 3.30 -28.00
N SER A 109 -1.34 4.35 -27.19
CA SER A 109 -0.91 4.40 -25.79
C SER A 109 -1.60 3.33 -24.96
N ARG A 110 -0.81 2.60 -24.18
CA ARG A 110 -1.25 1.45 -23.40
C ARG A 110 -0.38 1.25 -22.17
N PHE A 111 -0.94 0.56 -21.20
CA PHE A 111 -0.21 0.01 -20.06
C PHE A 111 -0.68 -1.42 -19.82
N LEU A 112 0.19 -2.23 -19.24
CA LEU A 112 -0.09 -3.62 -18.92
C LEU A 112 -0.27 -3.75 -17.41
N THR A 113 -1.27 -4.50 -16.98
CA THR A 113 -1.50 -4.72 -15.54
C THR A 113 -2.11 -6.10 -15.26
N ALA A 114 -1.85 -6.63 -14.06
CA ALA A 114 -2.58 -7.78 -13.52
C ALA A 114 -4.04 -7.43 -13.15
N ILE A 115 -4.38 -6.16 -12.98
CA ILE A 115 -5.72 -5.72 -12.58
C ILE A 115 -6.72 -5.97 -13.72
N GLY A 116 -7.64 -6.90 -13.49
CA GLY A 116 -8.62 -7.32 -14.50
C GLY A 116 -8.14 -8.49 -15.36
N SER A 117 -6.96 -9.06 -15.09
CA SER A 117 -6.58 -10.36 -15.65
C SER A 117 -7.40 -11.47 -15.00
N GLU A 118 -7.91 -12.39 -15.83
CA GLU A 118 -8.67 -13.54 -15.34
C GLU A 118 -7.84 -14.39 -14.38
N LYS A 119 -8.39 -14.67 -13.19
CA LYS A 119 -7.77 -15.53 -12.16
C LYS A 119 -6.41 -15.05 -11.65
N ALA A 120 -6.09 -13.75 -11.76
CA ALA A 120 -4.92 -13.19 -11.10
C ALA A 120 -5.05 -13.33 -9.57
N SER A 121 -4.00 -13.84 -8.92
CA SER A 121 -3.91 -13.83 -7.45
C SER A 121 -3.86 -12.38 -6.94
N GLN A 122 -4.29 -12.17 -5.69
CA GLN A 122 -4.04 -10.90 -5.00
C GLN A 122 -2.54 -10.58 -4.90
N ASP A 123 -1.67 -11.59 -4.89
CA ASP A 123 -0.22 -11.45 -4.72
C ASP A 123 0.50 -10.87 -5.96
N VAL A 124 -0.19 -10.68 -7.08
CA VAL A 124 0.41 -10.15 -8.32
C VAL A 124 -0.22 -8.84 -8.78
N LEU A 125 -1.21 -8.30 -8.04
CA LEU A 125 -1.96 -7.11 -8.45
C LEU A 125 -1.08 -5.87 -8.60
N GLY A 126 0.02 -5.79 -7.85
CA GLY A 126 1.02 -4.74 -7.96
C GLY A 126 1.78 -4.69 -9.29
N ARG A 127 1.64 -5.71 -10.16
CA ARG A 127 2.30 -5.73 -11.46
C ARG A 127 1.64 -4.77 -12.44
N ILE A 128 2.33 -3.65 -12.67
CA ILE A 128 1.99 -2.65 -13.68
C ILE A 128 3.24 -2.39 -14.49
N CYS A 129 3.11 -2.48 -15.81
CA CYS A 129 4.14 -2.08 -16.76
C CYS A 129 3.63 -0.91 -17.61
N VAL A 130 4.44 0.13 -17.76
CA VAL A 130 4.07 1.39 -18.42
C VAL A 130 5.28 1.99 -19.12
N ARG A 131 5.05 2.89 -20.09
CA ARG A 131 6.14 3.73 -20.60
C ARG A 131 6.56 4.74 -19.53
N ALA A 132 7.86 5.01 -19.44
CA ALA A 132 8.41 5.92 -18.44
C ALA A 132 7.81 7.34 -18.55
N ASP A 133 7.57 7.82 -19.77
CA ASP A 133 6.94 9.12 -20.04
C ASP A 133 5.59 9.32 -19.34
N HIS A 134 4.67 8.35 -19.44
CA HIS A 134 3.37 8.40 -18.78
C HIS A 134 3.51 8.33 -17.25
N PHE A 135 4.48 7.58 -16.72
CA PHE A 135 4.75 7.57 -15.28
C PHE A 135 5.15 8.96 -14.77
N TYR A 136 6.03 9.65 -15.49
CA TYR A 136 6.45 11.01 -15.14
C TYR A 136 5.32 12.03 -15.32
N GLU A 137 4.52 11.91 -16.38
CA GLU A 137 3.34 12.76 -16.62
C GLU A 137 2.32 12.66 -15.47
N LEU A 138 2.11 11.45 -14.96
CA LEU A 138 1.21 11.19 -13.82
C LEU A 138 1.84 11.50 -12.46
N THR A 139 3.09 11.95 -12.41
CA THR A 139 3.87 12.18 -11.19
C THR A 139 3.96 10.94 -10.28
N GLY A 140 3.95 9.74 -10.87
CA GLY A 140 4.05 8.45 -10.18
C GLY A 140 2.80 7.99 -9.41
N TYR A 141 3.02 7.06 -8.46
CA TYR A 141 2.04 6.60 -7.48
C TYR A 141 1.73 7.70 -6.46
N ASP A 142 0.50 7.77 -5.97
CA ASP A 142 0.09 8.81 -5.00
C ASP A 142 0.74 8.55 -3.63
N GLU A 143 1.65 9.43 -3.20
CA GLU A 143 2.37 9.27 -1.93
C GLU A 143 1.54 9.65 -0.71
N LEU A 144 0.33 10.20 -0.90
CA LEU A 144 -0.66 10.30 0.18
C LEU A 144 -1.22 8.92 0.58
N MET A 145 -1.11 7.92 -0.29
CA MET A 145 -1.49 6.52 0.00
C MET A 145 -0.37 5.80 0.74
N SER A 146 -0.24 6.08 2.04
CA SER A 146 0.79 5.50 2.89
C SER A 146 0.44 4.14 3.49
N TRP A 147 -0.81 3.68 3.34
CA TRP A 147 -1.31 2.44 3.96
C TRP A 147 -1.38 1.26 2.99
N TYR A 148 -1.81 0.10 3.46
CA TYR A 148 -2.01 -1.12 2.65
C TYR A 148 -3.10 -1.04 1.57
N GLY A 149 -2.68 -1.22 0.32
CA GLY A 149 -3.50 -1.55 -0.85
C GLY A 149 -4.08 -0.35 -1.60
N PHE A 150 -4.57 -0.61 -2.82
CA PHE A 150 -5.24 0.34 -3.73
C PHE A 150 -4.36 1.37 -4.45
N GLU A 151 -3.08 1.50 -4.14
CA GLU A 151 -2.17 2.41 -4.85
C GLU A 151 -2.01 2.04 -6.34
N ASP A 152 -1.98 0.75 -6.67
CA ASP A 152 -1.92 0.24 -8.05
C ASP A 152 -3.26 0.43 -8.79
N HIS A 153 -4.39 0.28 -8.10
CA HIS A 153 -5.70 0.63 -8.67
C HIS A 153 -5.81 2.12 -8.97
N ASP A 154 -5.32 2.99 -8.10
CA ASP A 154 -5.25 4.43 -8.33
C ASP A 154 -4.40 4.78 -9.53
N PHE A 155 -3.16 4.27 -9.58
CA PHE A 155 -2.27 4.52 -10.71
C PHE A 155 -2.87 4.04 -12.03
N ALA A 156 -3.47 2.84 -12.07
CA ALA A 156 -4.17 2.33 -13.24
C ALA A 156 -5.38 3.19 -13.65
N ASN A 157 -6.19 3.66 -12.70
CA ASN A 157 -7.31 4.56 -12.99
C ASN A 157 -6.81 5.88 -13.60
N ARG A 158 -5.70 6.43 -13.10
CA ARG A 158 -5.13 7.69 -13.60
C ARG A 158 -4.52 7.53 -14.99
N LEU A 159 -3.93 6.37 -15.30
CA LEU A 159 -3.49 6.05 -16.66
C LEU A 159 -4.67 6.03 -17.63
N GLU A 160 -5.80 5.43 -17.24
CA GLU A 160 -7.02 5.43 -18.05
C GLU A 160 -7.63 6.83 -18.23
N LEU A 161 -7.61 7.66 -17.17
CA LEU A 161 -8.01 9.07 -17.26
C LEU A 161 -7.13 9.85 -18.24
N ASN A 162 -5.85 9.47 -18.36
CA ASN A 162 -4.91 10.03 -19.33
C ASN A 162 -4.98 9.31 -20.71
N ALA A 163 -6.11 8.67 -21.03
CA ALA A 163 -6.35 7.96 -22.28
C ALA A 163 -5.33 6.85 -22.62
N VAL A 164 -4.61 6.33 -21.62
CA VAL A 164 -3.70 5.18 -21.78
C VAL A 164 -4.51 3.89 -21.61
N LYS A 165 -4.56 3.07 -22.66
CA LYS A 165 -5.40 1.86 -22.67
C LYS A 165 -4.86 0.77 -21.75
N ARG A 166 -5.72 0.24 -20.87
CA ARG A 166 -5.41 -0.95 -20.06
C ARG A 166 -5.36 -2.22 -20.90
N ILE A 167 -4.29 -3.00 -20.74
CA ILE A 167 -4.11 -4.32 -21.33
C ILE A 167 -3.86 -5.34 -20.21
N PRO A 168 -4.69 -6.40 -20.05
CA PRO A 168 -4.44 -7.43 -19.06
C PRO A 168 -3.15 -8.21 -19.35
N ILE A 169 -2.34 -8.47 -18.33
CA ILE A 169 -1.16 -9.34 -18.44
C ILE A 169 -1.61 -10.81 -18.52
N PRO A 170 -1.08 -11.61 -19.46
CA PRO A 170 -1.33 -13.05 -19.53
C PRO A 170 -0.96 -13.79 -18.25
N ARG A 171 -1.73 -14.83 -17.92
CA ARG A 171 -1.55 -15.62 -16.70
C ARG A 171 -0.16 -16.24 -16.55
N ASP A 172 0.48 -16.61 -17.65
CA ASP A 172 1.81 -17.22 -17.66
C ASP A 172 2.88 -16.30 -17.05
N TYR A 173 2.59 -15.00 -17.01
CA TYR A 173 3.43 -13.97 -16.40
C TYR A 173 2.89 -13.48 -15.05
N LEU A 174 2.03 -14.24 -14.37
CA LEU A 174 1.37 -13.83 -13.13
C LEU A 174 1.46 -14.92 -12.05
N THR A 175 2.70 -15.34 -11.76
CA THR A 175 3.00 -16.29 -10.68
C THR A 175 3.69 -15.59 -9.52
N ALA A 176 3.32 -15.94 -8.29
CA ALA A 176 3.93 -15.44 -7.06
C ALA A 176 4.05 -16.55 -6.01
N ILE A 177 4.94 -16.34 -5.04
CA ILE A 177 5.02 -17.18 -3.84
C ILE A 177 3.85 -16.80 -2.94
N THR A 178 2.97 -17.75 -2.64
CA THR A 178 1.85 -17.54 -1.70
C THR A 178 2.38 -17.38 -0.27
N HIS A 179 1.84 -16.42 0.46
CA HIS A 179 2.17 -16.17 1.86
C HIS A 179 0.95 -15.70 2.66
N GLU A 180 1.05 -15.78 3.99
CA GLU A 180 -0.02 -15.39 4.92
C GLU A 180 -0.21 -13.86 5.02
N GLN A 181 -1.37 -13.44 5.52
CA GLN A 181 -1.68 -12.01 5.74
C GLN A 181 -0.76 -11.36 6.76
N THR A 182 -0.39 -12.06 7.85
CA THR A 182 0.52 -11.53 8.87
C THR A 182 1.81 -11.00 8.25
N GLU A 183 2.37 -11.69 7.24
CA GLU A 183 3.60 -11.26 6.57
C GLU A 183 3.43 -9.94 5.79
N ARG A 184 2.21 -9.64 5.30
CA ARG A 184 1.88 -8.37 4.63
C ARG A 184 1.95 -7.19 5.60
N LEU A 185 1.66 -7.43 6.88
CA LEU A 185 1.53 -6.41 7.91
C LEU A 185 2.82 -6.15 8.72
N LEU A 186 3.82 -7.04 8.64
CA LEU A 186 5.02 -6.99 9.50
C LEU A 186 5.83 -5.68 9.41
N ASN A 187 5.93 -5.08 8.23
CA ASN A 187 6.71 -3.85 8.02
C ASN A 187 5.81 -2.61 7.85
N GLU A 188 4.51 -2.73 8.14
CA GLU A 188 3.56 -1.63 8.04
C GLU A 188 3.60 -0.77 9.30
N ARG A 189 3.64 0.55 9.12
CA ARG A 189 3.65 1.51 10.24
C ARG A 189 2.50 1.28 11.21
N ILE A 190 1.29 1.06 10.67
CA ILE A 190 0.09 0.87 11.50
C ILE A 190 0.22 -0.32 12.46
N SER A 191 0.83 -1.43 12.01
CA SER A 191 1.03 -2.61 12.84
C SER A 191 2.03 -2.35 13.97
N ALA A 192 3.09 -1.59 13.68
CA ALA A 192 4.12 -1.26 14.65
C ALA A 192 3.65 -0.20 15.66
N ASP A 193 2.86 0.79 15.22
CA ASP A 193 2.47 1.95 16.01
C ASP A 193 1.17 1.75 16.79
N LEU A 194 0.34 0.77 16.42
CA LEU A 194 -0.92 0.50 17.13
C LEU A 194 -0.63 0.09 18.58
N LEU A 195 -1.17 0.87 19.53
CA LEU A 195 -1.11 0.59 20.95
C LEU A 195 -2.34 -0.22 21.40
N ALA A 196 -3.52 0.21 20.99
CA ALA A 196 -4.78 -0.43 21.34
C ALA A 196 -5.86 -0.14 20.29
N LEU A 197 -6.72 -1.13 20.08
CA LEU A 197 -7.93 -1.01 19.28
C LEU A 197 -9.13 -1.26 20.17
N TYR A 198 -10.07 -0.32 20.15
CA TYR A 198 -11.35 -0.45 20.84
C TYR A 198 -12.50 -0.43 19.85
N VAL A 199 -13.55 -1.19 20.18
CA VAL A 199 -14.79 -1.26 19.41
C VAL A 199 -15.99 -0.95 20.30
N ASN A 200 -16.93 -0.17 19.77
CA ASN A 200 -18.26 0.00 20.34
C ASN A 200 -19.29 -0.46 19.30
N TYR A 201 -19.94 -1.59 19.59
CA TYR A 201 -21.00 -2.14 18.75
C TYR A 201 -22.20 -1.18 18.73
N LEU A 202 -22.65 -0.78 17.53
CA LEU A 202 -23.79 0.14 17.37
C LEU A 202 -25.04 -0.60 16.93
N THR A 203 -24.94 -1.38 15.85
CA THR A 203 -26.03 -2.15 15.24
C THR A 203 -25.47 -3.41 14.58
N PRO A 204 -26.30 -4.37 14.15
CA PRO A 204 -25.82 -5.51 13.35
C PRO A 204 -25.05 -5.12 12.08
N ALA A 205 -25.29 -3.90 11.56
CA ALA A 205 -24.68 -3.39 10.34
C ALA A 205 -23.57 -2.36 10.59
N SER A 206 -23.21 -2.04 11.85
CA SER A 206 -22.23 -0.98 12.12
C SER A 206 -21.50 -1.08 13.46
N THR A 207 -20.22 -0.72 13.45
CA THR A 207 -19.31 -0.73 14.61
C THR A 207 -18.46 0.54 14.65
N ASP A 208 -18.38 1.19 15.81
CA ASP A 208 -17.55 2.38 16.06
C ASP A 208 -16.14 1.94 16.48
N PHE A 209 -15.14 2.24 15.66
CA PHE A 209 -13.73 1.95 15.93
C PHE A 209 -13.02 3.13 16.59
N LEU A 210 -12.10 2.80 17.50
CA LEU A 210 -11.12 3.72 18.08
C LEU A 210 -9.74 3.06 18.05
N PHE A 211 -8.88 3.51 17.15
CA PHE A 211 -7.47 3.15 17.10
C PHE A 211 -6.66 4.15 17.91
N LEU A 212 -5.83 3.66 18.84
CA LEU A 212 -4.88 4.45 19.62
C LEU A 212 -3.45 4.09 19.21
N PHE A 213 -2.66 5.09 18.86
CA PHE A 213 -1.26 4.92 18.45
C PHE A 213 -0.29 5.35 19.54
N LYS A 214 0.92 4.77 19.54
CA LYS A 214 1.97 5.04 20.53
C LYS A 214 2.46 6.48 20.55
N ASP A 215 2.32 7.20 19.43
CA ASP A 215 2.68 8.61 19.27
C ASP A 215 1.63 9.59 19.84
N GLY A 216 0.56 9.07 20.47
CA GLY A 216 -0.54 9.87 21.01
C GLY A 216 -1.58 10.25 19.95
N ILE A 217 -1.47 9.79 18.71
CA ILE A 217 -2.51 9.97 17.68
C ILE A 217 -3.62 8.94 17.88
N CYS A 218 -4.87 9.31 17.61
CA CYS A 218 -5.97 8.36 17.48
C CYS A 218 -6.73 8.54 16.16
N ARG A 219 -7.40 7.46 15.74
CA ARG A 219 -8.32 7.46 14.59
C ARG A 219 -9.66 6.88 15.03
N LYS A 220 -10.74 7.58 14.73
CA LYS A 220 -12.11 7.15 14.97
C LYS A 220 -12.88 7.01 13.67
N GLY A 221 -13.79 6.05 13.62
CA GLY A 221 -14.58 5.81 12.42
C GLY A 221 -15.62 4.74 12.62
N ILE A 222 -16.78 4.90 11.99
CA ILE A 222 -17.85 3.90 12.06
C ILE A 222 -17.74 3.02 10.82
N LEU A 223 -17.33 1.77 11.00
CA LEU A 223 -17.47 0.75 9.96
C LEU A 223 -18.95 0.46 9.74
N VAL A 224 -19.35 0.36 8.47
CA VAL A 224 -20.71 0.00 8.05
C VAL A 224 -20.67 -1.13 7.04
N ASN A 225 -21.60 -2.08 7.16
CA ASN A 225 -21.90 -3.06 6.12
C ASN A 225 -22.86 -2.41 5.11
N ASN A 226 -22.41 -2.22 3.88
CA ASN A 226 -23.12 -1.42 2.88
C ASN A 226 -24.45 -2.04 2.43
N ASP A 227 -24.61 -3.37 2.55
CA ASP A 227 -25.82 -4.07 2.14
C ASP A 227 -26.95 -3.99 3.17
N SER A 228 -26.60 -3.80 4.45
CA SER A 228 -27.54 -3.86 5.58
C SER A 228 -27.67 -2.56 6.38
N PHE A 229 -26.78 -1.59 6.14
CA PHE A 229 -26.83 -0.31 6.84
C PHE A 229 -27.95 0.59 6.31
N ASP A 230 -28.78 1.11 7.21
CA ASP A 230 -29.87 2.02 6.87
C ASP A 230 -29.35 3.46 6.69
N TYR A 231 -29.19 3.85 5.43
CA TYR A 231 -28.74 5.19 5.08
C TYR A 231 -29.90 6.17 4.99
N THR A 232 -29.93 7.14 5.90
CA THR A 232 -31.00 8.15 5.97
C THR A 232 -30.76 9.37 5.07
N SER A 233 -29.56 9.52 4.52
CA SER A 233 -29.15 10.69 3.72
C SER A 233 -28.80 10.32 2.28
N PRO A 234 -29.06 11.21 1.30
CA PRO A 234 -28.68 10.96 -0.09
C PRO A 234 -27.18 10.73 -0.26
N PHE A 235 -26.80 9.80 -1.12
CA PHE A 235 -25.41 9.48 -1.37
C PHE A 235 -24.68 10.54 -2.20
N THR A 236 -23.57 11.03 -1.65
CA THR A 236 -22.53 11.75 -2.40
C THR A 236 -21.93 10.85 -3.50
N GLN A 237 -21.25 11.44 -4.47
CA GLN A 237 -20.55 10.66 -5.50
C GLN A 237 -19.47 9.76 -4.89
N LEU A 238 -18.77 10.26 -3.86
CA LEU A 238 -17.77 9.48 -3.12
C LEU A 238 -18.41 8.28 -2.40
N LYS A 239 -19.53 8.49 -1.70
CA LYS A 239 -20.24 7.38 -1.05
C LYS A 239 -20.66 6.32 -2.07
N ARG A 240 -21.22 6.73 -3.22
CA ARG A 240 -21.61 5.81 -4.30
C ARG A 240 -20.43 4.96 -4.79
N SER A 241 -19.21 5.52 -4.85
CA SER A 241 -18.04 4.75 -5.27
C SER A 241 -17.58 3.73 -4.23
N GLN A 242 -17.99 3.88 -2.96
CA GLN A 242 -17.71 2.93 -1.88
C GLN A 242 -18.73 1.78 -1.78
N LEU A 243 -19.97 1.97 -2.26
CA LEU A 243 -21.05 0.98 -2.10
C LEU A 243 -20.81 -0.36 -2.81
N LYS A 244 -19.84 -0.42 -3.74
CA LYS A 244 -19.42 -1.68 -4.38
C LYS A 244 -18.60 -2.60 -3.48
N TYR A 245 -18.14 -2.11 -2.33
CA TYR A 245 -17.43 -2.91 -1.32
C TYR A 245 -18.42 -3.34 -0.24
N GLU A 246 -18.23 -4.51 0.37
CA GLU A 246 -19.10 -4.99 1.45
C GLU A 246 -19.06 -4.05 2.67
N TYR A 247 -17.87 -3.58 3.04
CA TYR A 247 -17.67 -2.65 4.15
C TYR A 247 -17.10 -1.31 3.69
N SER A 248 -17.62 -0.22 4.27
CA SER A 248 -17.07 1.13 4.14
C SER A 248 -17.03 1.84 5.49
N ILE A 249 -16.53 3.08 5.49
CA ILE A 249 -16.62 3.96 6.66
C ILE A 249 -17.76 4.95 6.48
N TYR A 250 -18.58 5.12 7.51
CA TYR A 250 -19.62 6.14 7.55
C TYR A 250 -19.01 7.53 7.34
N GLU A 251 -19.71 8.39 6.59
CA GLU A 251 -19.22 9.72 6.17
C GLU A 251 -17.91 9.75 5.37
N ASP A 252 -17.42 8.58 4.91
CA ASP A 252 -16.26 8.48 4.00
C ASP A 252 -14.99 9.13 4.56
N ALA A 253 -14.82 9.15 5.89
CA ALA A 253 -13.64 9.74 6.53
C ALA A 253 -13.28 9.08 7.87
N TRP A 254 -11.97 8.99 8.13
CA TRP A 254 -11.44 8.75 9.48
C TRP A 254 -11.32 10.09 10.22
N ILE A 255 -11.85 10.14 11.43
CA ILE A 255 -11.69 11.29 12.31
C ILE A 255 -10.34 11.19 13.01
N ALA A 256 -9.49 12.19 12.78
CA ALA A 256 -8.20 12.37 13.41
C ALA A 256 -8.34 13.00 14.80
N GLY A 257 -7.56 12.53 15.78
CA GLY A 257 -7.44 13.22 17.06
C GLY A 257 -6.14 12.91 17.77
N ILE A 258 -5.97 13.53 18.93
CA ILE A 258 -4.90 13.22 19.88
C ILE A 258 -5.56 12.51 21.07
N TRP A 259 -4.88 11.54 21.64
CA TRP A 259 -5.30 10.89 22.87
C TRP A 259 -4.19 10.94 23.92
N ASN A 260 -4.60 10.90 25.17
CA ASN A 260 -3.73 10.65 26.32
C ASN A 260 -4.51 9.81 27.33
N GLY A 261 -3.82 9.06 28.18
CA GLY A 261 -4.48 8.26 29.19
C GLY A 261 -3.71 7.04 29.61
N ASP A 262 -4.40 6.21 30.37
CA ASP A 262 -3.91 4.98 30.96
C ASP A 262 -5.01 3.90 30.99
N GLU A 263 -4.79 2.85 31.78
CA GLU A 263 -5.71 1.73 31.93
C GLU A 263 -7.06 2.11 32.60
N GLN A 264 -7.15 3.28 33.23
CA GLN A 264 -8.35 3.74 33.94
C GLN A 264 -9.09 4.83 33.19
N ARG A 265 -8.38 5.65 32.40
CA ARG A 265 -8.96 6.80 31.73
C ARG A 265 -8.29 7.07 30.39
N ILE A 266 -9.09 7.27 29.35
CA ILE A 266 -8.63 7.72 28.03
C ILE A 266 -9.32 9.04 27.70
N GLU A 267 -8.54 10.08 27.44
CA GLU A 267 -8.99 11.36 26.94
C GLU A 267 -8.70 11.47 25.45
N ILE A 268 -9.70 11.85 24.66
CA ILE A 268 -9.60 12.00 23.21
C ILE A 268 -9.96 13.44 22.86
N ARG A 269 -9.11 14.11 22.08
CA ARG A 269 -9.34 15.46 21.58
C ARG A 269 -9.31 15.45 20.06
N ILE A 270 -10.44 15.77 19.44
CA ILE A 270 -10.56 15.87 17.97
C ILE A 270 -10.22 17.29 17.49
N ASN A 271 -10.70 18.29 18.21
CA ASN A 271 -10.38 19.71 17.97
C ASN A 271 -10.42 20.47 19.30
N ALA A 272 -10.14 21.78 19.27
CA ALA A 272 -10.06 22.62 20.48
C ALA A 272 -11.34 22.59 21.35
N ASN A 273 -12.50 22.30 20.75
CA ASN A 273 -13.81 22.37 21.41
C ASN A 273 -14.48 21.00 21.59
N SER A 274 -13.83 19.91 21.14
CA SER A 274 -14.40 18.56 21.15
C SER A 274 -13.47 17.60 21.84
N SER A 275 -13.82 17.23 23.08
CA SER A 275 -13.13 16.20 23.85
C SER A 275 -14.09 15.14 24.35
N ASP A 276 -13.71 13.88 24.16
CA ASP A 276 -14.36 12.72 24.76
C ASP A 276 -13.50 12.21 25.93
N THR A 277 -14.14 11.84 27.03
CA THR A 277 -13.48 11.11 28.13
C THR A 277 -14.11 9.73 28.27
N LEU A 278 -13.27 8.71 28.19
CA LEU A 278 -13.61 7.32 28.41
C LEU A 278 -13.08 6.91 29.79
N ILE A 279 -13.94 6.32 30.63
CA ILE A 279 -13.57 5.83 31.96
C ILE A 279 -13.73 4.31 32.02
N TRP A 280 -12.75 3.62 32.58
CA TRP A 280 -12.78 2.18 32.75
C TRP A 280 -13.88 1.75 33.72
N ASP A 281 -14.78 0.87 33.27
CA ASP A 281 -15.80 0.23 34.08
C ASP A 281 -15.38 -1.23 34.37
N LYS A 282 -14.92 -1.47 35.61
CA LYS A 282 -14.49 -2.79 36.08
C LYS A 282 -15.59 -3.85 35.99
N LYS A 283 -16.87 -3.49 36.14
CA LYS A 283 -17.97 -4.46 36.12
C LYS A 283 -18.27 -4.91 34.70
N LYS A 284 -18.15 -3.99 33.74
CA LYS A 284 -18.40 -4.26 32.31
C LYS A 284 -17.17 -4.70 31.54
N ASN A 285 -15.98 -4.56 32.13
CA ASN A 285 -14.70 -4.85 31.51
C ASN A 285 -14.51 -4.06 30.20
N CYS A 286 -14.87 -2.78 30.20
CA CYS A 286 -14.81 -1.90 29.05
C CYS A 286 -14.65 -0.43 29.45
N PHE A 287 -14.30 0.42 28.50
CA PHE A 287 -14.32 1.86 28.66
C PHE A 287 -15.72 2.42 28.35
N VAL A 288 -16.23 3.30 29.20
CA VAL A 288 -17.54 3.95 29.01
C VAL A 288 -17.34 5.43 28.72
N LEU A 289 -18.00 5.93 27.68
CA LEU A 289 -18.00 7.35 27.34
C LEU A 289 -18.76 8.16 28.38
N GLN A 290 -18.09 9.16 28.95
CA GLN A 290 -18.64 10.12 29.90
C GLN A 290 -19.29 11.28 29.13
N SER A 291 -20.45 11.04 28.52
CA SER A 291 -21.28 12.10 27.93
C SER A 291 -22.69 12.09 28.51
N ASN A 292 -23.35 13.26 28.54
CA ASN A 292 -24.69 13.43 29.10
C ASN A 292 -25.79 12.70 28.30
N HIS A 293 -25.50 12.22 27.10
CA HIS A 293 -26.52 11.76 26.15
C HIS A 293 -26.28 10.36 25.54
N SER A 294 -25.14 9.71 25.80
CA SER A 294 -24.88 8.36 25.28
C SER A 294 -23.97 7.54 26.20
N ARG A 295 -24.37 6.30 26.52
CA ARG A 295 -23.49 5.30 27.16
C ARG A 295 -22.84 4.39 26.11
N LYS A 296 -21.96 4.94 25.28
CA LYS A 296 -21.11 4.12 24.41
C LYS A 296 -20.14 3.30 25.25
N GLN A 297 -19.96 2.02 24.89
CA GLN A 297 -19.12 1.04 25.59
C GLN A 297 -18.05 0.53 24.62
N PHE A 298 -16.80 0.85 24.92
CA PHE A 298 -15.64 0.54 24.11
C PHE A 298 -14.89 -0.65 24.70
N TYR A 299 -14.98 -1.78 24.02
CA TYR A 299 -14.30 -3.02 24.38
C TYR A 299 -12.96 -3.08 23.67
N ARG A 300 -11.91 -3.45 24.39
CA ARG A 300 -10.60 -3.66 23.79
C ARG A 300 -10.63 -4.93 22.94
N LEU A 301 -10.19 -4.82 21.69
CA LEU A 301 -9.94 -5.99 20.86
C LEU A 301 -8.64 -6.66 21.31
N THR A 302 -8.69 -7.96 21.58
CA THR A 302 -7.52 -8.76 21.99
C THR A 302 -7.25 -9.95 21.08
N ASP A 303 -8.23 -10.32 20.23
CA ASP A 303 -8.05 -11.36 19.23
C ASP A 303 -7.16 -10.85 18.09
N LEU A 304 -6.06 -11.56 17.83
CA LEU A 304 -5.04 -11.10 16.88
C LEU A 304 -5.57 -11.11 15.44
N SER A 305 -6.38 -12.11 15.05
CA SER A 305 -6.94 -12.18 13.70
C SER A 305 -7.87 -11.00 13.43
N LEU A 306 -8.74 -10.67 14.39
CA LEU A 306 -9.65 -9.53 14.25
C LEU A 306 -8.90 -8.19 14.26
N ILE A 307 -7.78 -8.08 14.99
CA ILE A 307 -6.91 -6.89 14.95
C ILE A 307 -6.29 -6.74 13.56
N GLU A 308 -5.73 -7.82 13.00
CA GLU A 308 -5.15 -7.82 11.64
C GLU A 308 -6.21 -7.45 10.59
N GLU A 309 -7.42 -8.01 10.66
CA GLU A 309 -8.54 -7.65 9.78
C GLU A 309 -8.94 -6.16 9.91
N ALA A 310 -8.99 -5.62 11.13
CA ALA A 310 -9.30 -4.21 11.35
C ALA A 310 -8.19 -3.29 10.82
N ILE A 311 -6.92 -3.67 10.96
CA ILE A 311 -5.77 -2.95 10.37
C ILE A 311 -5.86 -2.95 8.84
N MET A 312 -6.18 -4.11 8.25
CA MET A 312 -6.37 -4.24 6.80
C MET A 312 -7.53 -3.38 6.32
N PHE A 313 -8.67 -3.40 7.01
CA PHE A 313 -9.81 -2.54 6.72
C PHE A 313 -9.43 -1.07 6.78
N PHE A 314 -8.80 -0.62 7.88
CA PHE A 314 -8.34 0.77 8.05
C PHE A 314 -7.47 1.21 6.88
N SER A 315 -6.48 0.38 6.55
CA SER A 315 -5.50 0.66 5.52
C SER A 315 -6.14 0.79 4.15
N GLN A 316 -6.92 -0.21 3.77
CA GLN A 316 -7.58 -0.27 2.48
C GLN A 316 -8.64 0.82 2.31
N VAL A 317 -9.45 1.11 3.34
CA VAL A 317 -10.44 2.20 3.26
C VAL A 317 -9.73 3.54 3.08
N SER A 318 -8.67 3.79 3.85
CA SER A 318 -7.93 5.06 3.76
C SER A 318 -7.44 5.34 2.35
N ASN A 319 -6.82 4.35 1.69
CA ASN A 319 -6.35 4.50 0.31
C ASN A 319 -7.49 4.48 -0.72
N ARG A 320 -8.54 3.68 -0.51
CA ARG A 320 -9.74 3.68 -1.38
C ARG A 320 -10.39 5.04 -1.49
N LEU A 321 -10.45 5.78 -0.39
CA LEU A 321 -11.02 7.12 -0.35
C LEU A 321 -10.19 8.11 -1.17
N VAL A 322 -8.86 8.07 -1.02
CA VAL A 322 -7.95 8.89 -1.85
C VAL A 322 -8.09 8.53 -3.33
N MET A 323 -8.07 7.23 -3.68
CA MET A 323 -8.24 6.75 -5.06
C MET A 323 -9.56 7.23 -5.67
N SER A 324 -10.65 7.10 -4.91
CA SER A 324 -11.98 7.48 -5.38
C SER A 324 -12.08 8.99 -5.54
N GLY A 325 -11.50 9.77 -4.62
CA GLY A 325 -11.38 11.22 -4.72
C GLY A 325 -10.63 11.65 -5.97
N ASN A 326 -9.44 11.07 -6.22
CA ASN A 326 -8.64 11.33 -7.42
C ASN A 326 -9.45 11.03 -8.70
N LYS A 327 -10.11 9.86 -8.75
CA LYS A 327 -10.90 9.45 -9.91
C LYS A 327 -12.09 10.38 -10.18
N LEU A 328 -12.84 10.76 -9.14
CA LEU A 328 -13.99 11.67 -9.28
C LEU A 328 -13.57 13.09 -9.67
N ALA A 329 -12.40 13.54 -9.19
CA ALA A 329 -11.84 14.83 -9.55
C ALA A 329 -11.15 14.85 -10.93
N GLY A 330 -10.99 13.69 -11.60
CA GLY A 330 -10.22 13.59 -12.83
C GLY A 330 -8.73 13.90 -12.64
N LYS A 331 -8.18 13.68 -11.44
CA LYS A 331 -6.81 14.04 -11.08
C LYS A 331 -5.83 13.00 -11.64
N ILE A 332 -5.02 13.38 -12.63
CA ILE A 332 -4.00 12.51 -13.24
C ILE A 332 -2.61 12.65 -12.57
N ALA A 333 -2.20 13.88 -12.27
CA ALA A 333 -0.98 14.21 -11.54
C ALA A 333 -1.32 14.46 -10.07
N VAL A 334 -0.67 13.73 -9.16
CA VAL A 334 -1.06 13.63 -7.75
C VAL A 334 -0.04 14.21 -6.79
N ASN A 335 1.24 14.27 -7.19
CA ASN A 335 2.33 14.72 -6.35
C ASN A 335 2.96 16.03 -6.89
N ASP A 336 3.28 16.96 -5.99
CA ASP A 336 4.10 18.16 -6.30
C ASP A 336 5.61 17.87 -6.34
N GLY A 337 5.96 16.59 -6.18
CA GLY A 337 7.29 15.99 -6.17
C GLY A 337 7.20 14.60 -5.52
N PHE A 338 7.90 13.61 -6.06
CA PHE A 338 7.68 12.21 -5.68
C PHE A 338 8.97 11.38 -5.74
N GLY A 339 8.99 10.28 -4.99
CA GLY A 339 10.12 9.37 -4.86
C GLY A 339 11.34 10.02 -4.21
N ARG A 340 11.15 11.05 -3.39
CA ARG A 340 12.27 11.80 -2.79
C ARG A 340 12.96 10.95 -1.73
N ASP A 341 14.22 10.63 -1.94
CA ASP A 341 15.07 9.97 -0.94
C ASP A 341 16.55 10.14 -1.32
N THR A 342 17.42 9.73 -0.42
CA THR A 342 18.85 9.52 -0.69
C THR A 342 19.13 8.04 -0.85
N VAL A 343 19.70 7.66 -1.99
CA VAL A 343 20.02 6.27 -2.31
C VAL A 343 21.48 6.07 -2.67
N TYR A 344 21.96 4.85 -2.50
CA TYR A 344 23.32 4.44 -2.80
C TYR A 344 23.30 3.33 -3.85
N LYS A 345 24.02 3.53 -4.95
CA LYS A 345 24.09 2.59 -6.07
C LYS A 345 25.22 1.59 -5.87
N ASN A 346 24.95 0.30 -6.05
CA ASN A 346 25.92 -0.80 -6.12
C ASN A 346 27.00 -0.75 -5.02
N PHE A 347 26.57 -0.54 -3.76
CA PHE A 347 27.44 -0.47 -2.57
C PHE A 347 28.45 0.70 -2.57
N ASN A 348 28.22 1.74 -3.38
CA ASN A 348 29.00 2.97 -3.32
C ASN A 348 28.41 3.94 -2.30
N ASP A 349 28.64 3.65 -1.02
CA ASP A 349 28.09 4.42 0.11
C ASP A 349 28.66 5.85 0.20
N ASN A 350 29.73 6.14 -0.52
CA ASN A 350 30.38 7.47 -0.54
C ASN A 350 29.79 8.42 -1.59
N ASN A 351 28.91 7.95 -2.47
CA ASN A 351 28.33 8.75 -3.54
C ASN A 351 26.80 8.70 -3.49
N PRO A 352 26.17 9.45 -2.57
CA PRO A 352 24.72 9.50 -2.45
C PRO A 352 24.09 10.09 -3.70
N ILE A 353 22.99 9.48 -4.15
CA ILE A 353 22.12 10.00 -5.22
C ILE A 353 20.87 10.55 -4.54
N VAL A 354 20.64 11.85 -4.70
CA VAL A 354 19.43 12.52 -4.20
C VAL A 354 18.42 12.57 -5.35
N ILE A 355 17.24 12.01 -5.10
CA ILE A 355 16.16 11.86 -6.08
C ILE A 355 15.12 12.96 -5.91
#